data_AF-A0A2V6WR36-F1
#
_entry.id   AF-A0A2V6WR36-F1
#
_cell.length_a   1.000
_cell.length_b   1.000
_cell.length_c   1.000
_cell.angle_alpha   90.00
_cell.angle_beta   90.00
_cell.angle_gamma   90.00
#
_symmetry.space_group_name_H-M   'P 1'
#
loop_
_entity.id
_entity.type
_entity.pdbx_description
1 polymer ?
#
loop_
_entity_poly.entity_id
_entity_poly.type
_entity_poly.pdbx_seq_one_letter_code
_entity_poly.pdbx_strand_id
1 'polypeptide(L)'
;MTDDLSRRDRHALGDPDPTENWSEDGVARRDFLKCMAWAGSGLVWTVAGGILSSRSLAQAASGDAAPGDFSFAQISDTHIGFKGEANKDVIGTMQQAIARINALPAEPAFVLHTGDLTHAQKAGAFDTVAENLKSVRTSRVFYVPGENDVFADGGKEYLNRYGKGTLGTGWQSFDYKGAHFIGLVNVASFKAAGLGNLGLEQLEWLEKDVERLSSSTPVVVFAHVPLWAVYPKWGWVTADGEQALSHLKR
;
A
#
# COMPACT_ATOMS: atom_id res chain seq x y z
N MET A 1 -32.80 56.93 -32.72
CA MET A 1 -31.34 57.07 -32.88
C MET A 1 -30.78 57.26 -31.49
N THR A 2 -29.94 56.32 -31.02
CA THR A 2 -28.89 56.44 -29.96
C THR A 2 -29.24 57.09 -28.60
N ASP A 3 -28.80 56.68 -27.40
CA ASP A 3 -28.06 55.54 -26.79
C ASP A 3 -28.07 55.79 -25.26
N ASP A 4 -27.77 54.90 -24.31
CA ASP A 4 -27.91 53.43 -24.16
C ASP A 4 -27.70 53.07 -22.64
N LEU A 5 -27.82 51.79 -22.25
CA LEU A 5 -27.44 51.16 -20.96
C LEU A 5 -27.89 51.83 -19.64
N SER A 6 -28.89 51.22 -18.98
CA SER A 6 -28.62 50.24 -17.90
C SER A 6 -29.83 49.98 -16.99
N ARG A 7 -30.28 48.71 -16.90
CA ARG A 7 -30.67 48.01 -15.66
C ARG A 7 -31.29 46.61 -15.90
N ARG A 8 -30.52 45.59 -15.53
CA ARG A 8 -30.97 44.37 -14.84
C ARG A 8 -32.01 43.49 -15.55
N ASP A 9 -31.56 42.69 -16.50
CA ASP A 9 -32.21 41.42 -16.79
C ASP A 9 -31.92 40.39 -15.69
N ARG A 10 -32.99 39.81 -15.13
CA ARG A 10 -32.94 38.62 -14.28
C ARG A 10 -33.25 37.43 -15.18
N HIS A 11 -32.23 36.69 -15.62
CA HIS A 11 -32.43 35.42 -16.30
C HIS A 11 -32.25 34.24 -15.35
N ALA A 12 -33.16 33.29 -15.52
CA ALA A 12 -33.41 32.08 -14.74
C ALA A 12 -32.18 31.39 -14.11
N LEU A 13 -32.35 30.99 -12.85
CA LEU A 13 -31.71 29.80 -12.30
C LEU A 13 -32.13 28.60 -13.18
N GLY A 14 -31.16 27.86 -13.71
CA GLY A 14 -31.42 26.54 -14.27
C GLY A 14 -31.42 25.51 -13.14
N ASP A 15 -32.46 24.69 -13.03
CA ASP A 15 -32.49 23.56 -12.11
C ASP A 15 -31.38 22.53 -12.50
N PRO A 16 -30.67 21.95 -11.53
CA PRO A 16 -29.68 20.91 -11.80
C PRO A 16 -30.34 19.58 -12.22
N ASP A 17 -29.66 18.85 -13.11
CA ASP A 17 -30.09 17.53 -13.58
C ASP A 17 -30.14 16.51 -12.42
N PRO A 18 -31.27 15.81 -12.19
CA PRO A 18 -31.42 14.91 -11.04
C PRO A 18 -30.69 13.56 -11.18
N THR A 19 -29.83 13.38 -12.20
CA THR A 19 -29.10 12.12 -12.43
C THR A 19 -27.66 12.09 -11.89
N GLU A 20 -27.12 13.22 -11.43
CA GLU A 20 -25.78 13.27 -10.82
C GLU A 20 -25.82 13.15 -9.28
N ASN A 21 -25.52 11.95 -8.77
CA ASN A 21 -25.28 11.73 -7.34
C ASN A 21 -23.92 12.30 -6.90
N TRP A 22 -23.89 13.60 -6.62
CA TRP A 22 -22.77 14.27 -5.97
C TRP A 22 -22.70 13.87 -4.48
N SER A 23 -21.61 13.23 -4.06
CA SER A 23 -21.23 13.11 -2.65
C SER A 23 -20.34 14.29 -2.25
N GLU A 24 -20.63 14.94 -1.12
CA GLU A 24 -20.04 16.23 -0.69
C GLU A 24 -18.49 16.25 -0.57
N ASP A 25 -17.84 15.09 -0.51
CA ASP A 25 -16.38 14.95 -0.35
C ASP A 25 -15.59 14.96 -1.69
N GLY A 26 -16.22 15.25 -2.84
CA GLY A 26 -15.55 15.57 -4.12
C GLY A 26 -14.81 14.44 -4.85
N VAL A 27 -14.64 13.27 -4.24
CA VAL A 27 -14.05 12.09 -4.89
C VAL A 27 -15.15 11.25 -5.53
N ALA A 28 -15.23 11.23 -6.86
CA ALA A 28 -16.18 10.38 -7.57
C ALA A 28 -15.88 8.89 -7.27
N ARG A 29 -16.92 8.11 -6.94
CA ARG A 29 -16.83 6.66 -6.68
C ARG A 29 -16.09 5.90 -7.80
N ARG A 30 -16.18 6.38 -9.04
CA ARG A 30 -15.49 5.84 -10.21
C ARG A 30 -13.97 6.03 -10.17
N ASP A 31 -13.49 7.14 -9.62
CA ASP A 31 -12.06 7.43 -9.49
C ASP A 31 -11.46 6.76 -8.26
N PHE A 32 -12.22 6.68 -7.16
CA PHE A 32 -11.86 5.80 -6.04
C PHE A 32 -11.75 4.33 -6.49
N LEU A 33 -12.66 3.83 -7.34
CA LEU A 33 -12.56 2.48 -7.90
C LEU A 33 -11.36 2.29 -8.85
N LYS A 34 -10.81 3.34 -9.45
CA LYS A 34 -9.50 3.27 -10.15
C LYS A 34 -8.35 3.13 -9.15
N CYS A 35 -8.45 3.73 -7.97
CA CYS A 35 -7.49 3.50 -6.88
C CYS A 35 -7.65 2.10 -6.25
N MET A 36 -8.85 1.51 -6.27
CA MET A 36 -9.06 0.12 -5.83
C MET A 36 -8.71 -0.94 -6.89
N ALA A 37 -8.57 -0.55 -8.17
CA ALA A 37 -8.08 -1.43 -9.23
C ALA A 37 -6.60 -1.85 -9.04
N TRP A 38 -5.92 -1.32 -8.01
CA TRP A 38 -4.57 -1.70 -7.61
C TRP A 38 -4.51 -2.95 -6.70
N ALA A 39 -5.64 -3.41 -6.15
CA ALA A 39 -5.71 -4.65 -5.36
C ALA A 39 -5.18 -5.85 -6.17
N GLY A 40 -4.06 -6.43 -5.72
CA GLY A 40 -3.37 -7.52 -6.42
C GLY A 40 -2.70 -7.18 -7.76
N SER A 41 -2.68 -5.92 -8.24
CA SER A 41 -2.15 -5.59 -9.58
C SER A 41 -0.77 -4.89 -9.62
N GLY A 42 -0.29 -4.41 -8.47
CA GLY A 42 1.12 -4.15 -8.15
C GLY A 42 1.83 -2.97 -8.84
N LEU A 43 2.89 -2.49 -8.19
CA LEU A 43 3.69 -1.33 -8.61
C LEU A 43 5.18 -1.68 -8.76
N VAL A 44 5.89 -0.92 -9.59
CA VAL A 44 7.36 -0.87 -9.61
C VAL A 44 7.80 0.51 -9.17
N TRP A 45 8.64 0.55 -8.15
CA TRP A 45 9.29 1.74 -7.64
C TRP A 45 10.72 1.80 -8.17
N THR A 46 11.17 2.98 -8.58
CA THR A 46 12.55 3.24 -9.03
C THR A 46 13.13 4.37 -8.18
N VAL A 47 14.33 4.15 -7.63
CA VAL A 47 15.09 5.15 -6.89
C VAL A 47 16.22 5.66 -7.77
N ALA A 48 16.30 6.98 -7.97
CA ALA A 48 17.36 7.62 -8.75
C ALA A 48 17.84 8.88 -8.03
N GLY A 49 19.11 8.90 -7.59
CA GLY A 49 19.67 10.02 -6.82
C GLY A 49 18.93 10.28 -5.50
N GLY A 50 18.34 9.22 -4.92
CA GLY A 50 17.49 9.30 -3.73
C GLY A 50 16.04 9.71 -3.95
N ILE A 51 15.64 10.05 -5.19
CA ILE A 51 14.25 10.38 -5.53
C ILE A 51 13.49 9.11 -5.90
N LEU A 52 12.32 8.89 -5.28
CA LEU A 52 11.41 7.80 -5.62
C LEU A 52 10.47 8.20 -6.77
N SER A 53 10.23 7.26 -7.68
CA SER A 53 9.17 7.31 -8.69
C SER A 53 8.48 5.95 -8.79
N SER A 54 7.20 5.92 -9.17
CA SER A 54 6.44 4.68 -9.35
C SER A 54 5.81 4.58 -10.73
N ARG A 55 5.64 3.34 -11.20
CA ARG A 55 4.88 2.96 -12.39
C ARG A 55 4.05 1.73 -12.07
N SER A 56 2.91 1.56 -12.72
CA SER A 56 2.21 0.27 -12.67
C SER A 56 3.05 -0.84 -13.29
N LEU A 57 2.85 -2.08 -12.86
CA LEU A 57 3.53 -3.24 -13.46
C LEU A 57 3.31 -3.34 -14.97
N ALA A 58 2.14 -2.94 -15.48
CA ALA A 58 1.85 -2.91 -16.90
C ALA A 58 2.69 -1.86 -17.65
N GLN A 59 2.79 -0.62 -17.14
CA GLN A 59 3.61 0.45 -17.73
C GLN A 59 5.11 0.14 -17.67
N ALA A 60 5.56 -0.51 -16.57
CA ALA A 60 6.96 -0.87 -16.37
C ALA A 60 7.42 -2.05 -17.26
N ALA A 61 6.51 -2.93 -17.68
CA ALA A 61 6.78 -4.03 -18.60
C ALA A 61 6.69 -3.64 -20.09
N SER A 62 6.01 -2.53 -20.42
CA SER A 62 5.79 -2.08 -21.80
C SER A 62 6.67 -0.91 -22.27
N GLY A 63 7.58 -0.43 -21.42
CA GLY A 63 8.49 0.66 -21.74
C GLY A 63 9.88 0.41 -21.18
N ASP A 64 10.84 1.25 -21.57
CA ASP A 64 12.22 1.12 -21.12
C ASP A 64 12.35 1.16 -19.58
N ALA A 65 13.42 0.55 -19.07
CA ALA A 65 13.81 0.71 -17.68
C ALA A 65 14.06 2.21 -17.40
N ALA A 66 13.32 2.78 -16.45
CA ALA A 66 13.60 4.13 -15.99
C ALA A 66 15.03 4.13 -15.39
N PRO A 67 15.91 5.07 -15.78
CA PRO A 67 17.25 5.13 -15.23
C PRO A 67 17.18 5.41 -13.73
N GLY A 68 17.93 4.64 -12.93
CA GLY A 68 17.98 4.75 -11.49
C GLY A 68 19.00 3.82 -10.86
N ASP A 69 19.31 4.05 -9.59
CA ASP A 69 20.27 3.28 -8.81
C ASP A 69 19.78 1.85 -8.55
N PHE A 70 18.45 1.70 -8.38
CA PHE A 70 17.77 0.41 -8.31
C PHE A 70 16.24 0.56 -8.46
N SER A 71 15.56 -0.57 -8.64
CA SER A 71 14.11 -0.70 -8.52
C SER A 71 13.74 -1.77 -7.50
N PHE A 72 12.52 -1.67 -6.97
CA PHE A 72 11.85 -2.72 -6.19
C PHE A 72 10.38 -2.80 -6.62
N ALA A 73 9.76 -3.96 -6.45
CA ALA A 73 8.33 -4.13 -6.76
C ALA A 73 7.49 -4.18 -5.48
N GLN A 74 6.22 -3.80 -5.59
CA GLN A 74 5.23 -3.88 -4.52
C GLN A 74 4.03 -4.70 -5.00
N ILE A 75 3.61 -5.65 -4.16
CA ILE A 75 2.33 -6.36 -4.25
C ILE A 75 1.57 -6.05 -2.94
N SER A 76 0.24 -6.06 -2.99
CA SER A 76 -0.62 -5.87 -1.82
C SER A 76 -1.95 -6.61 -2.06
N ASP A 77 -2.64 -6.96 -0.98
CA ASP A 77 -4.05 -7.38 -1.01
C ASP A 77 -4.30 -8.58 -1.95
N THR A 78 -3.43 -9.59 -1.89
CA THR A 78 -3.59 -10.82 -2.68
C THR A 78 -4.75 -11.67 -2.17
N HIS A 79 -5.15 -11.51 -0.90
CA HIS A 79 -6.33 -12.11 -0.29
C HIS A 79 -6.54 -13.59 -0.63
N ILE A 80 -5.48 -14.39 -0.57
CA ILE A 80 -5.57 -15.82 -0.94
C ILE A 80 -6.58 -16.53 -0.05
N GLY A 81 -7.59 -17.14 -0.68
CA GLY A 81 -8.75 -17.73 -0.02
C GLY A 81 -10.03 -16.88 -0.05
N PHE A 82 -10.00 -15.64 -0.55
CA PHE A 82 -11.20 -14.85 -0.80
C PHE A 82 -12.08 -15.51 -1.87
N LYS A 83 -13.40 -15.31 -1.75
CA LYS A 83 -14.41 -15.76 -2.70
C LYS A 83 -15.53 -14.71 -2.76
N GLY A 84 -15.59 -13.95 -3.84
CA GLY A 84 -16.62 -12.94 -4.05
C GLY A 84 -16.51 -12.27 -5.42
N GLU A 85 -17.52 -11.49 -5.80
CA GLU A 85 -17.60 -10.90 -7.15
C GLU A 85 -16.48 -9.89 -7.46
N ALA A 86 -15.88 -9.28 -6.43
CA ALA A 86 -14.76 -8.34 -6.57
C ALA A 86 -13.50 -9.00 -7.16
N ASN A 87 -13.25 -10.27 -6.84
CA ASN A 87 -12.22 -11.07 -7.48
C ASN A 87 -12.58 -12.56 -7.41
N LYS A 88 -12.85 -13.15 -8.58
CA LYS A 88 -13.24 -14.56 -8.73
C LYS A 88 -12.05 -15.51 -8.81
N ASP A 89 -10.85 -14.99 -9.06
CA ASP A 89 -9.61 -15.76 -9.18
C ASP A 89 -8.41 -14.98 -8.61
N VAL A 90 -8.33 -14.97 -7.27
CA VAL A 90 -7.22 -14.32 -6.55
C VAL A 90 -5.86 -14.96 -6.84
N ILE A 91 -5.82 -16.27 -7.14
CA ILE A 91 -4.59 -16.98 -7.47
C ILE A 91 -4.10 -16.55 -8.86
N GLY A 92 -4.96 -16.58 -9.88
CA GLY A 92 -4.63 -16.10 -11.22
C GLY A 92 -4.30 -14.61 -11.25
N THR A 93 -4.94 -13.80 -10.40
CA THR A 93 -4.58 -12.38 -10.22
C THR A 93 -3.16 -12.21 -9.69
N MET A 94 -2.81 -12.92 -8.60
CA MET A 94 -1.47 -12.93 -8.03
C MET A 94 -0.42 -13.43 -9.02
N GLN A 95 -0.72 -14.50 -9.77
CA GLN A 95 0.15 -15.05 -10.80
C GLN A 95 0.39 -14.05 -11.95
N GLN A 96 -0.62 -13.27 -12.35
CA GLN A 96 -0.43 -12.19 -13.32
C GLN A 96 0.47 -11.07 -12.81
N ALA A 97 0.38 -10.70 -11.52
CA ALA A 97 1.30 -9.72 -10.93
C ALA A 97 2.74 -10.23 -10.94
N ILE A 98 2.95 -11.49 -10.53
CA ILE A 98 4.26 -12.16 -10.57
C ILE A 98 4.80 -12.24 -12.00
N ALA A 99 3.96 -12.63 -12.97
CA ALA A 99 4.36 -12.69 -14.38
C ALA A 99 4.81 -11.32 -14.92
N ARG A 100 4.14 -10.22 -14.52
CA ARG A 100 4.56 -8.86 -14.89
C ARG A 100 5.87 -8.44 -14.21
N ILE A 101 6.09 -8.82 -12.95
CA ILE A 101 7.39 -8.61 -12.26
C ILE A 101 8.51 -9.36 -12.99
N ASN A 102 8.27 -10.62 -13.36
CA ASN A 102 9.24 -11.47 -14.03
C ASN A 102 9.59 -10.99 -15.46
N ALA A 103 8.70 -10.22 -16.07
CA ALA A 103 8.85 -9.61 -17.39
C ALA A 103 9.48 -8.20 -17.36
N LEU A 104 9.85 -7.66 -16.19
CA LEU A 104 10.54 -6.37 -16.13
C LEU A 104 11.91 -6.43 -16.82
N PRO A 105 12.33 -5.37 -17.54
CA PRO A 105 13.62 -5.35 -18.25
C PRO A 105 14.84 -5.54 -17.34
N ALA A 106 14.72 -5.14 -16.07
CA ALA A 106 15.69 -5.37 -15.01
C ALA A 106 14.99 -6.01 -13.81
N GLU A 107 15.67 -6.97 -13.17
CA GLU A 107 15.13 -7.67 -12.00
C GLU A 107 15.06 -6.72 -10.79
N PRO A 108 13.92 -6.61 -10.09
CA PRO A 108 13.81 -5.76 -8.91
C PRO A 108 14.66 -6.33 -7.77
N ALA A 109 15.34 -5.43 -7.05
CA ALA A 109 16.24 -5.79 -5.95
C ALA A 109 15.56 -6.67 -4.89
N PHE A 110 14.32 -6.33 -4.55
CA PHE A 110 13.42 -7.07 -3.68
C PHE A 110 11.96 -6.78 -4.07
N VAL A 111 11.05 -7.58 -3.51
CA VAL A 111 9.60 -7.33 -3.55
C VAL A 111 9.12 -6.98 -2.14
N LEU A 112 8.23 -6.00 -2.01
CA LEU A 112 7.47 -5.73 -0.79
C LEU A 112 6.06 -6.31 -0.95
N HIS A 113 5.59 -7.10 0.00
CA HIS A 113 4.16 -7.46 0.11
C HIS A 113 3.55 -6.70 1.28
N THR A 114 2.66 -5.74 0.98
CA THR A 114 2.15 -4.74 1.93
C THR A 114 0.86 -5.14 2.62
N GLY A 115 0.77 -6.42 3.03
CA GLY A 115 -0.34 -6.95 3.80
C GLY A 115 -1.45 -7.58 2.97
N ASP A 116 -2.34 -8.26 3.68
CA ASP A 116 -3.41 -9.12 3.18
C ASP A 116 -2.92 -10.13 2.13
N LEU A 117 -1.91 -10.90 2.55
CA LEU A 117 -1.42 -12.07 1.86
C LEU A 117 -2.57 -13.08 1.68
N THR A 118 -3.33 -13.31 2.76
CA THR A 118 -4.44 -14.25 2.87
C THR A 118 -5.78 -13.54 3.07
N HIS A 119 -6.88 -14.31 3.03
CA HIS A 119 -8.19 -13.83 3.43
C HIS A 119 -8.72 -14.65 4.62
N ALA A 120 -8.78 -14.01 5.79
CA ALA A 120 -9.13 -14.59 7.08
C ALA A 120 -8.33 -15.86 7.48
N GLN A 121 -7.05 -15.94 7.13
CA GLN A 121 -6.14 -17.08 7.44
C GLN A 121 -6.77 -18.48 7.22
N LYS A 122 -7.48 -18.70 6.12
CA LYS A 122 -8.03 -20.03 5.80
C LYS A 122 -6.91 -21.08 5.72
N ALA A 123 -7.17 -22.29 6.21
CA ALA A 123 -6.19 -23.37 6.21
C ALA A 123 -5.55 -23.58 4.82
N GLY A 124 -4.22 -23.58 4.76
CA GLY A 124 -3.45 -23.69 3.51
C GLY A 124 -3.34 -22.40 2.68
N ALA A 125 -3.93 -21.27 3.10
CA ALA A 125 -3.83 -20.00 2.38
C ALA A 125 -2.39 -19.48 2.33
N PHE A 126 -1.68 -19.47 3.48
CA PHE A 126 -0.26 -19.07 3.50
C PHE A 126 0.65 -20.04 2.74
N ASP A 127 0.35 -21.34 2.72
CA ASP A 127 1.10 -22.30 1.88
C ASP A 127 0.90 -21.99 0.39
N THR A 128 -0.33 -21.63 0.00
CA THR A 128 -0.65 -21.20 -1.37
C THR A 128 0.04 -19.88 -1.74
N VAL A 129 0.11 -18.91 -0.82
CA VAL A 129 0.89 -17.67 -1.00
C VAL A 129 2.37 -18.00 -1.20
N ALA A 130 2.95 -18.80 -0.30
CA ALA A 130 4.35 -19.18 -0.35
C ALA A 130 4.71 -19.95 -1.64
N GLU A 131 3.84 -20.87 -2.09
CA GLU A 131 4.07 -21.62 -3.34
C GLU A 131 4.09 -20.71 -4.57
N ASN A 132 3.14 -19.78 -4.68
CA ASN A 132 3.11 -18.84 -5.82
C ASN A 132 4.34 -17.91 -5.79
N LEU A 133 4.71 -17.38 -4.62
CA LEU A 133 5.86 -16.47 -4.48
C LEU A 133 7.21 -17.12 -4.80
N LYS A 134 7.37 -18.46 -4.78
CA LYS A 134 8.59 -19.12 -5.26
C LYS A 134 8.94 -18.78 -6.71
N SER A 135 7.94 -18.39 -7.52
CA SER A 135 8.12 -18.07 -8.94
C SER A 135 8.49 -16.62 -9.22
N VAL A 136 8.55 -15.73 -8.21
CA VAL A 136 8.88 -14.32 -8.42
C VAL A 136 10.39 -14.10 -8.55
N ARG A 137 10.80 -13.43 -9.63
CA ARG A 137 12.20 -13.10 -9.92
C ARG A 137 12.65 -11.93 -9.06
N THR A 138 13.30 -12.23 -7.95
CA THR A 138 13.91 -11.25 -7.06
C THR A 138 14.85 -11.94 -6.06
N SER A 139 15.73 -11.18 -5.40
CA SER A 139 16.62 -11.73 -4.37
C SER A 139 15.91 -12.03 -3.04
N ARG A 140 14.86 -11.27 -2.71
CA ARG A 140 14.12 -11.38 -1.44
C ARG A 140 12.72 -10.78 -1.53
N VAL A 141 11.78 -11.35 -0.79
CA VAL A 141 10.48 -10.72 -0.49
C VAL A 141 10.47 -10.28 0.97
N PHE A 142 10.03 -9.05 1.23
CA PHE A 142 9.73 -8.53 2.56
C PHE A 142 8.22 -8.42 2.74
N TYR A 143 7.76 -8.59 3.98
CA TYR A 143 6.35 -8.69 4.32
C TYR A 143 6.02 -7.77 5.50
N VAL A 144 4.83 -7.18 5.45
CA VAL A 144 4.04 -6.78 6.62
C VAL A 144 2.69 -7.50 6.52
N PRO A 145 2.02 -7.84 7.63
CA PRO A 145 0.69 -8.45 7.59
C PRO A 145 -0.39 -7.39 7.37
N GLY A 146 -1.51 -7.79 6.76
CA GLY A 146 -2.76 -7.03 6.84
C GLY A 146 -3.72 -7.63 7.88
N GLU A 147 -4.91 -7.05 8.10
CA GLU A 147 -5.80 -7.56 9.15
C GLU A 147 -6.27 -8.99 8.87
N ASN A 148 -6.37 -9.40 7.59
CA ASN A 148 -6.76 -10.75 7.22
C ASN A 148 -5.66 -11.80 7.47
N ASP A 149 -4.42 -11.38 7.70
CA ASP A 149 -3.28 -12.24 8.03
C ASP A 149 -3.09 -12.46 9.55
N VAL A 150 -3.80 -11.67 10.38
CA VAL A 150 -3.81 -11.79 11.85
C VAL A 150 -5.21 -12.10 12.41
N PHE A 151 -6.22 -12.20 11.54
CA PHE A 151 -7.64 -12.32 11.91
C PHE A 151 -7.98 -13.57 12.73
N ALA A 152 -7.42 -14.73 12.42
CA ALA A 152 -7.79 -15.99 13.08
C ALA A 152 -7.04 -16.20 14.40
N ASP A 153 -5.73 -15.90 14.44
CA ASP A 153 -4.84 -16.34 15.53
C ASP A 153 -3.98 -15.21 16.16
N GLY A 154 -4.22 -13.94 15.79
CA GLY A 154 -3.42 -12.81 16.25
C GLY A 154 -2.07 -12.67 15.55
N GLY A 155 -1.90 -13.30 14.38
CA GLY A 155 -0.67 -13.23 13.58
C GLY A 155 0.37 -14.28 13.94
N LYS A 156 0.00 -15.33 14.70
CA LYS A 156 0.93 -16.38 15.11
C LYS A 156 1.43 -17.18 13.91
N GLU A 157 0.56 -17.58 12.98
CA GLU A 157 0.99 -18.23 11.75
C GLU A 157 1.83 -17.31 10.85
N TYR A 158 1.42 -16.04 10.72
CA TYR A 158 2.20 -15.03 9.98
C TYR A 158 3.63 -14.92 10.54
N LEU A 159 3.79 -14.74 11.86
CA LEU A 159 5.09 -14.64 12.51
C LEU A 159 5.93 -15.91 12.38
N ASN A 160 5.33 -17.09 12.49
CA ASN A 160 6.03 -18.37 12.29
C ASN A 160 6.63 -18.50 10.88
N ARG A 161 6.01 -17.88 9.86
CA ARG A 161 6.43 -17.95 8.46
C ARG A 161 7.35 -16.80 8.04
N TYR A 162 7.05 -15.58 8.48
CA TYR A 162 7.65 -14.34 7.97
C TYR A 162 8.36 -13.50 9.04
N GLY A 163 8.21 -13.82 10.33
CA GLY A 163 8.81 -13.07 11.45
C GLY A 163 10.32 -13.31 11.69
N LYS A 164 11.00 -14.07 10.82
CA LYS A 164 12.44 -14.31 10.97
C LYS A 164 13.23 -13.05 10.65
N GLY A 165 13.80 -12.43 11.69
CA GLY A 165 14.57 -11.18 11.57
C GLY A 165 13.72 -9.91 11.73
N THR A 166 12.47 -10.05 12.14
CA THR A 166 11.61 -8.94 12.56
C THR A 166 11.61 -8.81 14.09
N LEU A 167 11.00 -7.73 14.59
CA LEU A 167 10.78 -7.47 16.01
C LEU A 167 9.27 -7.50 16.34
N GLY A 168 8.95 -7.75 17.61
CA GLY A 168 7.59 -7.73 18.15
C GLY A 168 6.57 -8.50 17.30
N THR A 169 5.58 -7.78 16.75
CA THR A 169 4.49 -8.35 15.93
C THR A 169 4.81 -8.47 14.44
N GLY A 170 6.05 -8.18 14.02
CA GLY A 170 6.53 -8.39 12.66
C GLY A 170 7.19 -7.18 11.99
N TRP A 171 7.46 -6.10 12.74
CA TRP A 171 8.06 -4.89 12.18
C TRP A 171 9.57 -5.04 12.00
N GLN A 172 10.14 -4.32 11.02
CA GLN A 172 11.55 -4.45 10.65
C GLN A 172 12.02 -3.21 9.88
N SER A 173 13.33 -3.02 9.81
CA SER A 173 13.94 -2.10 8.87
C SER A 173 15.21 -2.66 8.23
N PHE A 174 15.63 -2.07 7.12
CA PHE A 174 16.87 -2.42 6.43
C PHE A 174 17.37 -1.27 5.54
N ASP A 175 18.68 -1.23 5.33
CA ASP A 175 19.30 -0.27 4.42
C ASP A 175 19.58 -0.94 3.07
N TYR A 176 19.27 -0.27 1.96
CA TYR A 176 19.60 -0.73 0.61
C TYR A 176 20.03 0.42 -0.30
N LYS A 177 21.27 0.36 -0.81
CA LYS A 177 21.89 1.38 -1.68
C LYS A 177 21.70 2.83 -1.18
N GLY A 178 21.85 3.05 0.13
CA GLY A 178 21.76 4.37 0.77
C GLY A 178 20.33 4.87 1.05
N ALA A 179 19.29 4.15 0.63
CA ALA A 179 17.93 4.35 1.10
C ALA A 179 17.63 3.41 2.28
N HIS A 180 16.79 3.87 3.20
CA HIS A 180 16.38 3.13 4.40
C HIS A 180 14.90 2.73 4.30
N PHE A 181 14.60 1.47 4.56
CA PHE A 181 13.28 0.87 4.39
C PHE A 181 12.72 0.45 5.75
N ILE A 182 11.47 0.82 6.05
CA ILE A 182 10.80 0.55 7.33
C ILE A 182 9.47 -0.15 7.06
N GLY A 183 9.35 -1.39 7.50
CA GLY A 183 8.11 -2.17 7.49
C GLY A 183 7.41 -2.09 8.84
N LEU A 184 6.27 -1.42 8.90
CA LEU A 184 5.47 -1.23 10.11
C LEU A 184 4.25 -2.15 10.14
N VAL A 185 3.92 -2.65 11.34
CA VAL A 185 2.76 -3.53 11.59
C VAL A 185 1.71 -2.76 12.37
N ASN A 186 0.67 -2.29 11.67
CA ASN A 186 -0.43 -1.51 12.26
C ASN A 186 -1.75 -2.29 12.41
N VAL A 187 -1.76 -3.59 12.15
CA VAL A 187 -2.98 -4.42 12.14
C VAL A 187 -3.13 -5.34 13.36
N ALA A 188 -2.10 -5.48 14.20
CA ALA A 188 -2.07 -6.42 15.32
C ALA A 188 -3.23 -6.22 16.32
N SER A 189 -3.68 -4.98 16.49
CA SER A 189 -4.77 -4.59 17.42
C SER A 189 -6.10 -4.24 16.72
N PHE A 190 -6.20 -4.45 15.40
CA PHE A 190 -7.28 -3.89 14.55
C PHE A 190 -8.71 -4.25 15.01
N LYS A 191 -8.88 -5.43 15.63
CA LYS A 191 -10.17 -5.96 16.12
C LYS A 191 -10.87 -5.11 17.18
N ALA A 192 -10.18 -4.20 17.87
CA ALA A 192 -10.75 -3.47 19.00
C ALA A 192 -11.58 -2.22 18.60
N ALA A 193 -11.26 -1.60 17.46
CA ALA A 193 -11.87 -0.33 17.04
C ALA A 193 -12.07 -0.17 15.52
N GLY A 194 -11.63 -1.14 14.70
CA GLY A 194 -11.60 -0.97 13.24
C GLY A 194 -10.59 0.09 12.77
N LEU A 195 -9.63 0.45 13.63
CA LEU A 195 -8.53 1.37 13.35
C LEU A 195 -7.21 0.63 13.46
N GLY A 196 -6.23 1.00 12.62
CA GLY A 196 -4.86 0.52 12.77
C GLY A 196 -4.18 1.15 13.98
N ASN A 197 -3.20 0.45 14.58
CA ASN A 197 -2.38 0.97 15.67
C ASN A 197 -1.00 0.31 15.68
N LEU A 198 0.06 1.11 15.87
CA LEU A 198 1.45 0.65 15.94
C LEU A 198 1.84 0.25 17.38
N GLY A 199 1.38 1.04 18.36
CA GLY A 199 1.67 0.84 19.78
C GLY A 199 3.02 1.42 20.22
N LEU A 200 3.14 1.71 21.51
CA LEU A 200 4.28 2.43 22.09
C LEU A 200 5.64 1.76 21.80
N GLU A 201 5.74 0.44 21.94
CA GLU A 201 6.99 -0.30 21.70
C GLU A 201 7.52 -0.10 20.27
N GLN A 202 6.63 -0.13 19.27
CA GLN A 202 6.99 0.04 17.86
C GLN A 202 7.30 1.51 17.53
N LEU A 203 6.63 2.47 18.18
CA LEU A 203 6.93 3.90 18.04
C LEU A 203 8.30 4.26 18.65
N GLU A 204 8.59 3.78 19.86
CA GLU A 204 9.90 3.95 20.49
C GLU A 204 11.03 3.26 19.72
N TRP A 205 10.74 2.13 19.07
CA TRP A 205 11.68 1.48 18.17
C TRP A 205 11.90 2.32 16.90
N LEU A 206 10.83 2.82 16.29
CA LEU A 206 10.87 3.64 15.08
C LEU A 206 11.72 4.90 15.32
N GLU A 207 11.50 5.61 16.43
CA GLU A 207 12.28 6.79 16.81
C GLU A 207 13.80 6.48 16.84
N LYS A 208 14.20 5.42 17.56
CA LYS A 208 15.61 5.01 17.71
C LYS A 208 16.24 4.54 16.39
N ASP A 209 15.47 3.88 15.52
CA ASP A 209 15.97 3.41 14.22
C ASP A 209 16.19 4.58 13.24
N VAL A 210 15.39 5.64 13.34
CA VAL A 210 15.48 6.80 12.44
C VAL A 210 16.42 7.91 12.93
N GLU A 211 16.76 7.94 14.23
CA GLU A 211 17.74 8.86 14.84
C GLU A 211 19.12 8.85 14.15
N ARG A 212 19.58 7.68 13.67
CA ARG A 212 20.90 7.50 13.06
C ARG A 212 21.00 8.05 11.62
N LEU A 213 19.90 8.46 11.01
CA LEU A 213 19.81 8.78 9.59
C LEU A 213 19.98 10.28 9.35
N SER A 214 20.69 10.67 8.28
CA SER A 214 20.77 12.08 7.88
C SER A 214 19.44 12.58 7.33
N SER A 215 19.21 13.90 7.36
CA SER A 215 18.09 14.55 6.66
C SER A 215 18.07 14.28 5.14
N SER A 216 19.22 13.97 4.56
CA SER A 216 19.37 13.56 3.16
C SER A 216 19.15 12.08 2.87
N THR A 217 18.94 11.23 3.89
CA THR A 217 18.73 9.79 3.69
C THR A 217 17.31 9.54 3.16
N PRO A 218 17.13 8.95 1.96
CA PRO A 218 15.81 8.59 1.45
C PRO A 218 15.19 7.51 2.33
N VAL A 219 13.96 7.70 2.78
CA VAL A 219 13.25 6.74 3.63
C VAL A 219 11.96 6.27 2.98
N VAL A 220 11.77 4.96 2.95
CA VAL A 220 10.60 4.28 2.40
C VAL A 220 9.89 3.55 3.54
N VAL A 221 8.73 4.06 3.95
CA VAL A 221 7.90 3.41 4.96
C VAL A 221 6.76 2.67 4.30
N PHE A 222 6.57 1.40 4.67
CA PHE A 222 5.49 0.54 4.18
C PHE A 222 4.75 -0.11 5.35
N ALA A 223 3.43 -0.08 5.25
CA ALA A 223 2.48 -0.63 6.22
C ALA A 223 1.22 -1.08 5.45
N HIS A 224 0.30 -1.78 6.10
CA HIS A 224 -0.95 -2.19 5.46
C HIS A 224 -2.00 -1.06 5.48
N VAL A 225 -2.42 -0.62 6.67
CA VAL A 225 -3.33 0.52 6.80
C VAL A 225 -2.56 1.82 6.54
N PRO A 226 -3.14 2.85 5.89
CA PRO A 226 -2.48 4.14 5.72
C PRO A 226 -2.06 4.79 7.05
N LEU A 227 -0.88 5.41 7.08
CA LEU A 227 -0.37 6.16 8.24
C LEU A 227 -0.99 7.57 8.38
N TRP A 228 -1.73 8.02 7.37
CA TRP A 228 -2.50 9.25 7.39
C TRP A 228 -3.97 8.96 7.12
N ALA A 229 -4.85 9.88 7.50
CA ALA A 229 -6.27 9.81 7.22
C ALA A 229 -6.54 9.90 5.70
N VAL A 230 -6.81 8.76 5.06
CA VAL A 230 -7.29 8.72 3.66
C VAL A 230 -8.81 8.84 3.62
N TYR A 231 -9.51 8.02 4.42
CA TYR A 231 -10.97 8.11 4.57
C TYR A 231 -11.43 7.61 5.96
N PRO A 232 -11.39 8.47 7.01
CA PRO A 232 -11.64 8.05 8.40
C PRO A 232 -12.99 7.35 8.63
N LYS A 233 -14.02 7.68 7.84
CA LYS A 233 -15.37 7.08 7.94
C LYS A 233 -15.37 5.56 7.70
N TRP A 234 -14.32 4.97 7.10
CA TRP A 234 -14.19 3.54 6.81
C TRP A 234 -13.13 2.82 7.68
N GLY A 235 -12.60 3.48 8.71
CA GLY A 235 -11.57 2.90 9.60
C GLY A 235 -10.15 2.86 9.01
N TRP A 236 -9.96 3.37 7.79
CA TRP A 236 -8.67 3.40 7.08
C TRP A 236 -7.77 4.53 7.57
N VAL A 237 -7.35 4.40 8.83
CA VAL A 237 -6.36 5.27 9.47
C VAL A 237 -5.63 4.51 10.56
N THR A 238 -4.32 4.74 10.66
CA THR A 238 -3.51 4.33 11.81
C THR A 238 -3.63 5.39 12.90
N ALA A 239 -4.18 5.04 14.06
CA ALA A 239 -4.54 5.97 15.12
C ALA A 239 -3.35 6.78 15.66
N ASP A 240 -2.15 6.18 15.68
CA ASP A 240 -0.86 6.76 16.05
C ASP A 240 0.04 7.04 14.82
N GLY A 241 -0.54 7.05 13.62
CA GLY A 241 0.17 7.28 12.36
C GLY A 241 0.79 8.67 12.26
N GLU A 242 0.13 9.71 12.78
CA GLU A 242 0.71 11.06 12.83
C GLU A 242 1.95 11.14 13.73
N GLN A 243 1.97 10.38 14.84
CA GLN A 243 3.14 10.27 15.71
C GLN A 243 4.28 9.55 14.98
N ALA A 244 4.01 8.43 14.32
CA ALA A 244 5.00 7.75 13.49
C ALA A 244 5.59 8.66 12.40
N LEU A 245 4.74 9.39 11.68
CA LEU A 245 5.15 10.38 10.68
C LEU A 245 5.92 11.57 11.29
N SER A 246 5.74 11.88 12.57
CA SER A 246 6.49 12.93 13.26
C SER A 246 7.96 12.58 13.46
N HIS A 247 8.29 11.32 13.78
CA HIS A 247 9.67 10.85 13.93
C HIS A 247 10.43 10.83 12.58
N LEU A 248 9.71 10.87 11.45
CA LEU A 248 10.28 10.92 10.11
C LEU A 248 10.61 12.34 9.61
N LYS A 249 10.28 13.38 10.38
CA LYS A 249 10.58 14.78 10.02
C LYS A 249 12.05 15.11 10.36
N ARG A 250 12.82 15.47 9.33
CA ARG A 250 14.26 15.78 9.37
C ARG A 250 14.64 16.65 8.18
#